data_AF-A0A2D0L9C0-F1
#
_entry.id   AF-A0A2D0L9C0-F1
#
_cell.length_a   1.000
_cell.length_b   1.000
_cell.length_c   1.000
_cell.angle_alpha   90.00
_cell.angle_beta   90.00
_cell.angle_gamma   90.00
#
_symmetry.space_group_name_H-M   'P 1'
#
loop_
_entity.id
_entity.type
_entity.pdbx_description
1 polymer ?
#
loop_
_entity_poly.entity_id
_entity_poly.type
_entity_poly.pdbx_seq_one_letter_code
_entity_poly.pdbx_strand_id
1 'polypeptide(L)'
;MYGTVKEVIQYLSEINPEQPIGAIFWDSDDVKDALTMQRDEKISDELAVEALSLAIRKHDADNGICWDTFVNAVDVIRHEEANL
;
A
#
# COMPACT_ATOMS: atom_id res chain seq x y z
N MET A 1 22.07 14.23 -16.23
CA MET A 1 22.44 13.50 -15.00
C MET A 1 21.12 13.22 -14.31
N TYR A 2 20.63 11.99 -14.36
CA TYR A 2 19.32 11.68 -13.78
C TYR A 2 19.49 11.67 -12.26
N GLY A 3 18.78 12.58 -11.59
CA GLY A 3 18.72 12.65 -10.14
C GLY A 3 18.26 11.31 -9.56
N THR A 4 18.56 11.11 -8.29
CA THR A 4 18.07 10.01 -7.46
C THR A 4 16.55 9.82 -7.64
N VAL A 5 16.04 8.61 -7.40
CA VAL A 5 14.60 8.31 -7.49
C VAL A 5 13.75 9.32 -6.68
N LYS A 6 14.27 9.77 -5.53
CA LYS A 6 13.68 10.83 -4.71
C LYS A 6 13.51 12.16 -5.46
N GLU A 7 14.54 12.60 -6.19
CA GLU A 7 14.50 13.84 -6.97
C GLU A 7 13.52 13.74 -8.16
N VAL A 8 13.37 12.54 -8.74
CA VAL A 8 12.40 12.28 -9.80
C VAL A 8 10.97 12.29 -9.26
N ILE A 9 10.71 11.62 -8.13
CA ILE A 9 9.38 11.61 -7.49
C ILE A 9 8.99 13.04 -7.10
N GLN A 10 9.89 13.78 -6.44
CA GLN A 10 9.64 15.16 -6.04
C GLN A 10 9.31 16.05 -7.25
N TYR A 11 10.14 15.99 -8.30
CA TYR A 11 9.92 16.77 -9.53
C TYR A 11 8.56 16.45 -10.17
N LEU A 12 8.19 15.18 -10.23
CA LEU A 12 6.93 14.78 -10.84
C LEU A 12 5.73 15.19 -9.95
N SER A 13 5.85 15.12 -8.62
CA SER A 13 4.82 15.59 -7.67
C SER A 13 4.59 17.09 -7.75
N GLU A 14 5.62 17.88 -8.06
CA GLU A 14 5.49 19.33 -8.29
C GLU A 14 4.71 19.64 -9.58
N ILE A 15 4.82 18.79 -10.60
CA ILE A 15 4.13 18.96 -11.89
C ILE A 15 2.68 18.49 -11.82
N ASN A 16 2.40 17.42 -11.09
CA ASN A 16 1.06 16.84 -10.96
C ASN A 16 0.70 16.62 -9.48
N PRO A 17 0.43 17.70 -8.72
CA PRO A 17 0.18 17.62 -7.27
C PRO A 17 -1.08 16.82 -6.91
N GLU A 18 -2.02 16.71 -7.85
CA GLU A 18 -3.28 15.96 -7.68
C GLU A 18 -3.15 14.46 -8.00
N GLN A 19 -2.01 14.02 -8.55
CA GLN A 19 -1.74 12.61 -8.83
C GLN A 19 -0.64 12.11 -7.91
N PRO A 20 -0.91 11.13 -7.03
CA PRO A 20 0.13 10.50 -6.24
C PRO A 20 1.12 9.81 -7.17
N ILE A 21 2.39 10.23 -7.12
CA ILE A 21 3.46 9.63 -7.94
C ILE A 21 4.23 8.65 -7.08
N GLY A 22 3.67 7.44 -7.01
CA GLY A 22 4.39 6.23 -6.68
C GLY A 22 4.23 5.28 -7.85
N ALA A 23 5.32 4.95 -8.55
CA ALA A 23 5.31 3.79 -9.44
C ALA A 23 5.40 2.54 -8.56
N ILE A 24 4.24 2.13 -8.06
CA ILE A 24 4.09 0.88 -7.33
C ILE A 24 2.90 0.17 -7.97
N PHE A 25 3.18 -0.81 -8.82
CA PHE A 25 2.17 -1.69 -9.41
C PHE A 25 1.82 -2.76 -8.36
N TRP A 26 1.15 -2.35 -7.29
CA TRP A 26 0.49 -3.29 -6.40
C TRP A 26 -1.00 -3.28 -6.72
N ASP A 27 -1.56 -4.46 -6.91
CA ASP A 27 -2.99 -4.68 -7.03
C ASP A 27 -3.55 -5.35 -5.76
N SER A 28 -4.87 -5.55 -5.71
CA SER A 28 -5.51 -6.19 -4.56
C SER A 28 -5.12 -7.66 -4.42
N ASP A 29 -4.67 -8.33 -5.49
CA ASP A 29 -4.23 -9.72 -5.43
C ASP A 29 -2.88 -9.82 -4.72
N ASP A 30 -1.99 -8.82 -4.83
CA ASP A 30 -0.76 -8.76 -4.03
C ASP A 30 -1.01 -8.74 -2.52
N VAL A 31 -2.11 -8.10 -2.08
CA VAL A 31 -2.53 -8.13 -0.68
C VAL A 31 -2.97 -9.54 -0.27
N LYS A 32 -3.76 -10.21 -1.12
CA LYS A 32 -4.21 -11.59 -0.87
C LYS A 32 -3.05 -12.56 -0.84
N ASP A 33 -2.08 -12.39 -1.72
CA ASP A 33 -0.87 -13.19 -1.79
C ASP A 33 -0.02 -12.98 -0.54
N ALA A 34 0.14 -11.74 -0.06
CA ALA A 34 0.82 -11.47 1.20
C ALA A 34 0.17 -12.19 2.39
N LEU A 35 -1.16 -12.15 2.50
CA LEU A 35 -1.90 -12.85 3.57
C LEU A 35 -1.80 -14.37 3.44
N THR A 36 -1.88 -14.89 2.22
CA THR A 36 -1.73 -16.33 1.95
C THR A 36 -0.33 -16.80 2.29
N MET A 37 0.71 -16.08 1.86
CA MET A 37 2.11 -16.50 2.04
C MET A 37 2.59 -16.36 3.48
N GLN A 38 2.14 -15.33 4.22
CA GLN A 38 2.59 -15.09 5.59
C GLN A 38 1.75 -15.79 6.64
N ARG A 39 0.45 -16.00 6.38
CA ARG A 39 -0.51 -16.47 7.39
C ARG A 39 -1.37 -17.65 6.95
N ASP A 40 -1.19 -18.16 5.73
CA ASP A 40 -2.07 -19.17 5.11
C ASP A 40 -3.55 -18.75 5.15
N GLU A 41 -3.78 -17.44 5.03
CA GLU A 41 -5.09 -16.82 5.21
C GLU A 41 -5.65 -16.30 3.89
N LYS A 42 -6.93 -16.60 3.64
CA LYS A 42 -7.68 -16.05 2.51
C LYS A 42 -8.59 -14.91 2.98
N ILE A 43 -8.54 -13.80 2.28
CA ILE A 43 -9.36 -12.60 2.53
C ILE A 43 -10.28 -12.31 1.34
N SER A 44 -11.33 -11.51 1.55
CA SER A 44 -12.23 -11.09 0.48
C SER A 44 -11.60 -10.02 -0.42
N ASP A 45 -12.15 -9.86 -1.62
CA ASP A 45 -11.73 -8.83 -2.57
C ASP A 45 -11.94 -7.42 -2.01
N GLU A 46 -13.06 -7.20 -1.31
CA GLU A 46 -13.38 -5.91 -0.69
C GLU A 46 -12.33 -5.52 0.36
N LEU A 47 -11.99 -6.47 1.24
CA LEU A 47 -10.98 -6.25 2.29
C LEU A 47 -9.59 -6.02 1.70
N ALA A 48 -9.25 -6.74 0.62
CA ALA A 48 -7.98 -6.58 -0.08
C ALA A 48 -7.85 -5.18 -0.73
N VAL A 49 -8.91 -4.70 -1.38
CA VAL A 49 -8.97 -3.35 -1.99
C VAL A 49 -8.86 -2.27 -0.92
N GLU A 50 -9.55 -2.44 0.20
CA GLU A 50 -9.52 -1.49 1.31
C GLU A 50 -8.15 -1.44 1.97
N ALA A 51 -7.53 -2.61 2.22
CA ALA A 51 -6.19 -2.71 2.78
C ALA A 51 -5.12 -2.10 1.87
N LEU A 52 -5.19 -2.34 0.56
CA LEU A 52 -4.30 -1.69 -0.40
C LEU A 52 -4.45 -0.16 -0.35
N SER A 53 -5.69 0.32 -0.32
CA SER A 53 -5.99 1.75 -0.23
C SER A 53 -5.47 2.36 1.07
N LEU A 54 -5.54 1.64 2.19
CA LEU A 54 -4.97 2.07 3.47
C LEU A 54 -3.44 2.08 3.43
N ALA A 55 -2.81 1.03 2.91
CA ALA A 55 -1.35 0.94 2.76
C ALA A 55 -0.80 2.10 1.92
N ILE A 56 -1.40 2.39 0.76
CA ILE A 56 -1.00 3.51 -0.09
C ILE A 56 -1.14 4.86 0.64
N ARG A 57 -2.21 5.07 1.40
CA ARG A 57 -2.43 6.34 2.13
C ARG A 57 -1.50 6.55 3.32
N LYS A 58 -1.02 5.47 3.94
CA LYS A 58 -0.30 5.50 5.22
C LYS A 58 1.17 5.09 5.12
N HIS A 59 1.63 4.66 3.94
CA HIS A 59 3.02 4.23 3.78
C HIS A 59 3.99 5.36 4.07
N ASP A 60 5.10 4.99 4.69
CA ASP A 60 6.25 5.85 4.84
C ASP A 60 7.03 5.85 3.52
N ALA A 61 7.19 7.03 2.92
CA ALA A 61 7.89 7.18 1.65
C ALA A 61 9.37 6.77 1.71
N ASP A 62 9.99 6.80 2.90
CA ASP A 62 11.38 6.35 3.09
C ASP A 62 11.50 4.82 3.16
N ASN A 63 10.41 4.11 3.52
CA ASN A 63 10.38 2.66 3.69
C ASN A 63 9.60 1.92 2.58
N GLY A 64 8.69 2.60 1.87
CA GLY A 64 7.87 2.04 0.80
C GLY A 64 6.75 1.12 1.28
N ILE A 65 6.15 0.39 0.35
CA ILE A 65 5.12 -0.63 0.60
C ILE A 65 5.73 -2.01 0.38
N CYS A 66 5.67 -2.87 1.39
CA CYS A 66 6.04 -4.28 1.31
C CYS A 66 4.88 -5.18 1.78
N TRP A 67 5.06 -6.50 1.74
CA TRP A 67 4.06 -7.46 2.19
C TRP A 67 3.65 -7.27 3.65
N ASP A 68 4.59 -6.90 4.54
CA ASP A 68 4.25 -6.60 5.93
C ASP A 68 3.35 -5.37 6.05
N THR A 69 3.49 -4.39 5.15
CA THR A 69 2.60 -3.23 5.08
C THR A 69 1.16 -3.66 4.78
N PHE A 70 0.97 -4.62 3.87
CA PHE A 70 -0.36 -5.14 3.53
C PHE A 70 -0.99 -5.91 4.68
N VAL A 71 -0.22 -6.80 5.29
CA VAL A 71 -0.67 -7.60 6.43
C VAL A 71 -1.08 -6.69 7.59
N ASN A 72 -0.28 -5.67 7.90
CA ASN A 72 -0.63 -4.68 8.93
C ASN A 72 -1.86 -3.86 8.56
N ALA A 73 -2.06 -3.50 7.29
CA ALA A 73 -3.23 -2.75 6.86
C ALA A 73 -4.53 -3.56 7.07
N VAL A 74 -4.52 -4.86 6.77
CA VAL A 74 -5.65 -5.76 7.05
C VAL A 74 -5.96 -5.82 8.55
N ASP A 75 -4.92 -5.92 9.40
CA ASP A 75 -5.11 -5.96 10.84
C ASP A 75 -5.74 -4.68 11.40
N VAL A 76 -5.34 -3.52 10.88
CA VAL A 76 -5.92 -2.22 11.28
C VAL A 76 -7.41 -2.17 10.93
N ILE A 77 -7.80 -2.53 9.71
CA ILE A 77 -9.20 -2.50 9.28
C ILE A 77 -10.05 -3.41 10.16
N ARG A 78 -9.61 -4.65 10.39
CA ARG A 78 -10.32 -5.61 11.26
C ARG A 78 -10.47 -5.10 12.68
N HIS A 79 -9.44 -4.44 13.21
CA HIS A 79 -9.50 -3.85 14.54
C HIS A 79 -10.48 -2.66 14.59
N GLU A 80 -10.57 -1.85 13.54
CA GLU A 80 -11.56 -0.77 13.46
C GLU A 80 -12.99 -1.33 13.37
N GLU A 81 -13.23 -2.36 12.55
CA GLU A 81 -14.54 -3.04 12.45
C GLU A 81 -14.98 -3.71 13.75
N ALA A 82 -14.06 -4.31 14.50
CA ALA A 82 -14.36 -4.96 15.77
C ALA A 82 -14.76 -3.98 16.90
N ASN A 83 -14.49 -2.69 16.73
CA ASN A 83 -14.81 -1.64 17.70
C ASN A 83 -16.05 -0.81 17.32
N LEU A 84 -16.76 -1.18 16.25
CA LEU A 84 -18.04 -0.61 15.81
C LEU A 84 -19.22 -1.44 16.33
#